data_AF-A0A820K441-F1
#
_entry.id   AF-A0A820K441-F1
#
_cell.length_a   1.000
_cell.length_b   1.000
_cell.length_c   1.000
_cell.angle_alpha   90.00
_cell.angle_beta   90.00
_cell.angle_gamma   90.00
#
_symmetry.space_group_name_H-M   'P 1'
#
loop_
_entity.id
_entity.type
_entity.pdbx_description
1 polymer ?
#
loop_
_entity_poly.entity_id
_entity_poly.type
_entity_poly.pdbx_seq_one_letter_code
_entity_poly.pdbx_strand_id
1 'polypeptide(L)' 'MDFSLSIRDNDSVKHYRIRQNEDGRFYIARRTTFITLPELVTHYSKTSD' A
#
# COMPACT_ATOMS: atom_id res chain seq x y z
N MET A 1 -0.54 7.02 13.49
CA MET A 1 -1.09 5.68 13.18
C MET A 1 -0.12 5.01 12.22
N ASP A 2 0.40 3.82 12.54
CA ASP A 2 1.22 3.05 11.60
C ASP A 2 0.28 2.07 10.90
N PHE A 3 0.21 2.15 9.56
CA PHE A 3 -0.63 1.27 8.74
C PHE A 3 0.27 0.31 7.96
N SER A 4 -0.11 -0.96 7.90
CA SER A 4 0.63 -1.98 7.15
C SER A 4 -0.32 -2.75 6.24
N LEU A 5 0.08 -2.93 4.98
CA LEU A 5 -0.59 -3.79 4.01
C LEU A 5 0.16 -5.10 3.89
N SER A 6 -0.53 -6.23 4.02
CA SER A 6 0.07 -7.55 3.83
C SER A 6 -0.60 -8.23 2.64
N ILE A 7 0.17 -8.64 1.65
CA ILE A 7 -0.32 -9.32 0.45
C ILE A 7 0.24 -10.72 0.43
N ARG A 8 -0.64 -11.71 0.32
CA ARG A 8 -0.27 -13.11 0.16
C ARG A 8 -0.24 -13.43 -1.33
N ASP A 9 0.95 -13.71 -1.84
CA ASP A 9 1.17 -14.20 -3.19
C ASP A 9 1.61 -15.67 -3.12
N ASN A 10 0.72 -16.60 -3.45
CA ASN A 10 0.87 -18.07 -3.42
C ASN A 10 1.62 -18.66 -2.20
N ASP A 11 2.95 -18.50 -2.16
CA ASP A 11 3.86 -19.03 -1.14
C ASP A 11 4.48 -17.94 -0.23
N SER A 12 4.45 -16.67 -0.64
CA SER A 12 5.11 -15.55 0.04
C SER A 12 4.12 -14.48 0.52
N VAL A 13 4.33 -13.97 1.73
CA VAL A 13 3.60 -12.79 2.24
C VAL A 13 4.50 -11.58 2.17
N LYS A 14 4.09 -10.58 1.38
CA LYS A 14 4.77 -9.29 1.27
C LYS A 14 4.15 -8.32 2.26
N HIS A 15 4.96 -7.81 3.18
CA HIS A 15 4.55 -6.80 4.15
C HIS A 15 5.02 -5.42 3.69
N TYR A 16 4.05 -4.55 3.43
CA TYR A 16 4.27 -3.18 3.01
C TYR A 16 3.89 -2.22 4.12
N ARG A 17 4.74 -1.24 4.34
CA ARG A 17 4.49 -0.20 5.33
C ARG A 17 3.89 1.02 4.64
N ILE A 18 2.66 1.36 5.00
CA ILE A 18 1.96 2.50 4.44
C ILE A 18 2.43 3.75 5.18
N ARG A 19 2.87 4.73 4.41
CA ARG A 19 3.25 6.06 4.86
C ARG A 19 2.22 7.06 4.41
N GLN A 20 2.10 8.15 5.17
CA GLN A 20 1.26 9.28 4.83
C GLN A 20 2.14 10.51 4.64
N ASN A 21 1.90 11.28 3.59
CA ASN A 21 2.55 12.57 3.37
C ASN A 21 1.81 13.67 4.14
N GLU A 22 2.45 14.83 4.28
CA GLU A 22 1.87 16.01 4.93
C GLU A 22 0.59 16.50 4.24
N ASP A 23 0.45 16.23 2.94
CA ASP A 23 -0.76 16.50 2.13
C ASP A 23 -1.92 15.53 2.43
N GLY A 24 -1.72 14.56 3.33
CA GLY A 24 -2.71 13.56 3.71
C GLY A 24 -2.77 12.32 2.81
N ARG A 25 -1.94 12.24 1.76
CA ARG A 25 -1.89 11.11 0.80
C ARG A 25 -1.13 9.91 1.33
N PHE A 26 -1.59 8.71 1.00
CA PHE A 26 -0.99 7.43 1.39
C PHE A 26 -0.09 6.85 0.30
N TYR A 27 1.02 6.23 0.70
CA TYR A 27 1.95 5.57 -0.23
C TYR A 27 2.72 4.45 0.45
N ILE A 28 3.10 3.43 -0.32
CA ILE A 28 4.03 2.38 0.10
C ILE A 28 5.41 2.64 -0.50
N ALA A 29 5.45 2.92 -1.81
CA ALA A 29 6.64 3.32 -2.55
C ALA A 29 6.52 4.78 -2.99
N ARG A 30 7.63 5.53 -2.98
CA ARG A 30 7.66 6.95 -3.40
C ARG A 30 7.17 7.22 -4.83
N ARG A 31 7.06 6.18 -5.66
CA ARG A 31 6.56 6.26 -7.03
C ARG A 31 5.04 6.32 -7.16
N THR A 32 4.30 5.86 -6.15
CA THR A 32 2.84 5.73 -6.25
C THR A 32 2.17 6.22 -4.98
N THR A 33 1.38 7.28 -5.10
CA THR A 33 0.63 7.91 -4.01
C THR A 33 -0.86 7.81 -4.29
N PHE A 34 -1.65 7.63 -3.23
CA PHE A 34 -3.10 7.48 -3.28
C PHE A 34 -3.75 8.44 -2.30
N ILE A 35 -4.96 8.90 -2.62
CA ILE A 35 -5.71 9.79 -1.74
C ILE A 35 -6.33 9.00 -0.59
N THR A 36 -6.79 7.78 -0.87
CA THR A 36 -7.45 6.91 0.11
C THR A 36 -6.75 5.56 0.26
N LEU A 37 -6.81 5.00 1.47
CA LEU A 37 -6.38 3.62 1.75
C LEU A 37 -7.04 2.57 0.82
N PRO A 38 -8.36 2.58 0.56
CA PRO A 38 -8.99 1.59 -0.32
C PRO A 38 -8.47 1.63 -1.76
N GLU A 39 -8.13 2.79 -2.33
CA GLU A 39 -7.50 2.87 -3.65
C GLU A 39 -6.11 2.21 -3.65
N LEU A 40 -5.31 2.49 -2.62
CA LEU A 40 -4.00 1.88 -2.43
C LEU A 40 -4.15 0.35 -2.33
N VAL A 41 -5.05 -0.13 -1.47
CA VAL A 41 -5.31 -1.58 -1.30
C VAL A 41 -5.76 -2.20 -2.63
N THR A 42 -6.67 -1.57 -3.36
CA THR A 42 -7.16 -2.08 -4.64
C THR A 42 -6.03 -2.16 -5.68
N HIS A 43 -5.17 -1.15 -5.74
CA HIS A 43 -4.04 -1.12 -6.66
C HIS A 43 -3.07 -2.28 -6.40
N TYR A 44 -2.61 -2.44 -5.15
CA TYR A 44 -1.66 -3.49 -4.78
C TYR A 44 -2.31 -4.89 -4.71
N SER A 45 -3.62 -4.98 -4.48
CA SER A 45 -4.36 -6.25 -4.56
C SER A 45 -4.46 -6.76 -5.99
N LYS A 46 -4.60 -5.85 -6.97
CA LYS A 46 -4.62 -6.19 -8.42
C LYS A 46 -3.22 -6.30 -9.03
N THR A 47 -2.29 -5.47 -8.58
CA THR A 47 -0.87 -5.51 -8.94
C THR A 47 -0.18 -6.44 -7.96
N SER A 48 -0.29 -7.75 -8.20
CA SER A 48 0.53 -8.76 -7.52
C SER A 48 1.96 -8.69 -8.07
N ASP A 49 2.64 -7.55 -7.88
CA ASP A 49 4.08 -7.43 -8.12
C ASP A 49 4.86 -8.02 -6.95
#